data_AF-A0A929TX28-F1
#
_entry.id   AF-A0A929TX28-F1
#
_cell.length_a   1.000
_cell.length_b   1.000
_cell.length_c   1.000
_cell.angle_alpha   90.00
_cell.angle_beta   90.00
_cell.angle_gamma   90.00
#
_symmetry.space_group_name_H-M   'P 1'
#
loop_
_entity.id
_entity.type
_entity.pdbx_description
1 polymer ?
#
loop_
_entity_poly.entity_id
_entity_poly.type
_entity_poly.pdbx_seq_one_letter_code
_entity_poly.pdbx_strand_id
1 'polypeptide(L)' 'FMDRLKEGPVPIRRCCNCLATSVCDRKTIPYCITEALCCAANSDESHALLFCGANAYRAKKIEHVADIMNELTENI' A
#
# COMPACT_ATOMS: atom_id res chain seq x y z
N PHE A 1 -11.08 -2.10 1.39
CA PHE A 1 -10.60 -0.85 0.78
C PHE A 1 -10.99 -0.65 -0.70
N MET A 2 -10.56 -1.50 -1.64
CA MET A 2 -10.78 -1.25 -3.09
C MET A 2 -12.26 -1.15 -3.49
N ASP A 3 -13.14 -1.97 -2.92
CA ASP A 3 -14.57 -1.91 -3.25
C ASP A 3 -15.22 -0.60 -2.79
N ARG A 4 -14.84 -0.11 -1.60
CA ARG A 4 -15.26 1.21 -1.10
C ARG A 4 -14.84 2.35 -2.02
N LEU A 5 -13.65 2.28 -2.64
CA LEU A 5 -13.22 3.29 -3.62
C LEU A 5 -14.04 3.27 -4.91
N LYS A 6 -14.62 2.12 -5.28
CA LYS A 6 -15.55 2.03 -6.42
C LYS A 6 -16.88 2.73 -6.12
N GLU A 7 -17.29 2.75 -4.85
CA GLU A 7 -18.52 3.41 -4.40
C GLU A 7 -18.37 4.94 -4.30
N GLY A 8 -17.15 5.43 -4.03
CA GLY A 8 -16.86 6.87 -4.02
C GLY A 8 -15.56 7.23 -3.32
N PRO A 9 -15.20 8.53 -3.29
CA PRO A 9 -13.99 9.01 -2.65
C PRO A 9 -14.06 8.83 -1.12
N VAL A 10 -12.91 8.50 -0.53
CA VAL A 10 -12.71 8.42 0.91
C VAL A 10 -12.39 9.81 1.46
N PRO A 11 -13.20 10.34 2.41
CA PRO A 11 -12.94 11.66 2.99
C PRO A 11 -11.59 11.73 3.69
N ILE A 12 -10.80 12.75 3.35
CA ILE A 12 -9.48 13.00 3.94
C ILE A 12 -9.66 13.85 5.20
N ARG A 13 -9.44 13.26 6.39
CA ARG A 13 -9.60 13.98 7.67
C ARG A 13 -8.38 14.84 8.00
N ARG A 14 -7.18 14.36 7.65
CA ARG A 14 -5.91 15.03 7.94
C ARG A 14 -4.92 14.76 6.82
N CYS A 15 -4.18 15.78 6.40
CA CYS A 15 -3.10 15.66 5.42
C CYS A 15 -1.76 16.01 6.07
N CYS A 16 -0.75 15.19 5.86
CA CYS A 16 0.62 15.40 6.33
C CYS A 16 1.57 15.91 5.23
N ASN A 17 1.06 16.26 4.04
CA ASN A 17 1.84 16.72 2.88
C ASN A 17 2.95 15.74 2.43
N CYS A 18 2.67 14.44 2.44
CA CYS A 18 3.61 13.38 2.04
C CYS A 18 4.02 13.38 0.56
N LEU A 19 3.16 13.88 -0.32
CA LEU A 19 3.37 13.92 -1.77
C LEU A 19 3.28 15.36 -2.27
N ALA A 20 4.01 15.63 -3.35
CA ALA A 20 3.91 16.90 -4.07
C ALA A 20 2.48 17.11 -4.59
N THR A 21 2.03 18.37 -4.59
CA THR A 21 0.67 18.74 -5.04
C THR A 21 0.41 18.41 -6.51
N SER A 22 1.46 18.30 -7.33
CA SER A 22 1.35 17.84 -8.72
C SER A 22 0.86 16.40 -8.86
N VAL A 23 1.02 15.58 -7.82
CA VAL A 23 0.56 14.19 -7.76
C VAL A 23 -0.66 14.05 -6.83
N CYS A 24 -0.73 14.85 -5.77
CA CYS A 24 -1.77 14.81 -4.75
C CYS A 24 -2.55 16.12 -4.73
N ASP A 25 -3.51 16.28 -5.65
CA ASP A 25 -4.50 17.34 -5.56
C ASP A 25 -5.56 16.97 -4.51
N ARG A 26 -5.47 17.61 -3.35
CA ARG A 26 -6.33 17.34 -2.18
C ARG A 26 -7.81 17.62 -2.42
N LYS A 27 -8.17 18.29 -3.52
CA LYS A 27 -9.57 18.55 -3.90
C LYS A 27 -10.18 17.40 -4.69
N THR A 28 -9.37 16.66 -5.45
CA THR A 28 -9.85 15.67 -6.43
C THR A 28 -9.34 14.26 -6.18
N ILE A 29 -8.26 14.10 -5.41
CA ILE A 29 -7.69 12.79 -5.10
C ILE A 29 -8.71 11.94 -4.32
N PRO A 30 -8.94 10.67 -4.70
CA PRO A 30 -10.02 9.87 -4.15
C PRO A 30 -9.75 9.34 -2.73
N TYR A 31 -8.52 9.44 -2.23
CA TYR A 31 -8.15 9.04 -0.87
C TYR A 31 -6.78 9.62 -0.47
N CYS A 32 -6.44 9.56 0.82
CA CYS A 32 -5.10 9.85 1.31
C CYS A 32 -4.29 8.56 1.47
N ILE A 33 -3.20 8.41 0.70
CA ILE A 33 -2.34 7.22 0.78
C ILE A 33 -1.71 7.04 2.18
N THR A 34 -1.28 8.12 2.82
CA THR A 34 -0.68 8.02 4.17
C THR A 34 -1.68 7.55 5.21
N GLU A 35 -2.93 8.02 5.16
CA GLU A 35 -3.97 7.54 6.07
C GLU A 35 -4.22 6.04 5.88
N ALA A 36 -4.32 5.58 4.62
CA ALA A 36 -4.49 4.17 4.31
C ALA A 36 -3.28 3.31 4.76
N LEU A 37 -2.05 3.82 4.64
CA LEU A 37 -0.84 3.15 5.15
C LEU A 37 -0.79 3.14 6.68
N CYS A 38 -1.26 4.20 7.35
CA CYS A 38 -1.39 4.22 8.80
C CYS A 38 -2.45 3.23 9.29
N CYS A 39 -3.59 3.08 8.60
CA CYS A 39 -4.55 2.02 8.90
C CYS A 39 -3.91 0.64 8.80
N ALA A 40 -3.10 0.38 7.77
CA ALA A 40 -2.35 -0.88 7.63
C ALA A 40 -1.41 -1.13 8.83
N ALA A 41 -0.63 -0.12 9.23
CA ALA A 41 0.27 -0.22 10.38
C ALA A 41 -0.47 -0.47 11.70
N ASN A 42 -1.71 0.02 11.83
CA ASN A 42 -2.56 -0.16 13.00
C ASN A 42 -3.47 -1.41 12.92
N SER A 43 -3.23 -2.31 11.96
CA SER A 43 -4.04 -3.53 11.75
C SER A 43 -5.52 -3.27 11.42
N ASP A 44 -5.85 -2.13 10.83
CA ASP A 44 -7.19 -1.83 10.30
C ASP A 44 -7.25 -2.19 8.80
N GLU A 45 -7.34 -3.49 8.53
CA GLU A 45 -7.35 -4.05 7.17
C GLU A 45 -8.52 -3.55 6.31
N SER A 46 -9.64 -3.21 6.94
CA SER A 46 -10.85 -2.75 6.23
C SER A 46 -10.63 -1.41 5.50
N HIS A 47 -9.83 -0.53 6.12
CA HIS A 47 -9.46 0.80 5.63
C HIS A 47 -8.02 0.88 5.10
N ALA A 48 -7.24 -0.19 5.21
CA ALA A 48 -5.85 -0.25 4.77
C ALA A 48 -5.69 -0.36 3.25
N LEU A 49 -4.62 0.24 2.73
CA LEU A 49 -4.09 -0.03 1.40
C LEU A 49 -2.80 -0.86 1.54
N LEU A 50 -2.83 -2.09 1.02
CA LEU A 50 -1.69 -3.01 1.05
C LEU A 50 -1.11 -3.16 -0.36
N PHE A 51 0.18 -2.88 -0.50
CA PHE A 51 0.90 -3.10 -1.76
C PHE A 51 1.55 -4.48 -1.75
N CYS A 52 1.36 -5.23 -2.83
CA CYS A 52 2.04 -6.50 -3.04
C CYS A 52 2.24 -6.73 -4.54
N GLY A 53 3.22 -7.56 -4.90
CA GLY A 53 3.43 -7.97 -6.28
C GLY A 53 2.29 -8.88 -6.78
N ALA A 54 2.08 -8.95 -8.10
CA ALA A 54 1.04 -9.80 -8.70
C ALA A 54 1.15 -11.30 -8.33
N ASN A 55 2.36 -11.74 -7.95
CA ASN A 55 2.66 -13.11 -7.55
C ASN A 55 2.73 -13.32 -6.02
N ALA A 56 2.30 -12.34 -5.22
CA ALA A 56 2.39 -12.41 -3.76
C ALA A 56 1.64 -13.62 -3.16
N TYR A 57 0.58 -14.09 -3.82
CA TYR A 57 -0.16 -15.30 -3.43
C TYR A 57 0.70 -16.58 -3.39
N ARG A 58 1.88 -16.57 -4.02
CA ARG A 58 2.82 -17.71 -4.01
C ARG A 58 3.64 -17.81 -2.73
N ALA A 59 3.71 -16.74 -1.92
CA ALA A 59 4.44 -16.74 -0.67
C ALA A 59 3.75 -17.66 0.35
N LYS A 60 4.49 -18.65 0.88
CA LYS A 60 3.96 -19.66 1.83
C LYS A 60 4.52 -19.55 3.24
N LYS A 61 5.61 -18.80 3.40
CA LYS A 61 6.34 -18.63 4.66
C LYS A 61 7.03 -17.27 4.65
N ILE A 62 7.43 -16.82 5.82
CA ILE A 62 8.37 -15.70 5.94
C ILE A 62 9.75 -16.20 5.53
N GLU A 63 10.45 -15.41 4.74
CA GLU A 63 11.77 -15.75 4.20
C GLU A 63 12.77 -14.66 4.57
N HIS A 64 14.03 -15.04 4.74
CA HIS A 64 15.10 -14.07 5.01
C HIS A 64 15.58 -13.47 3.70
N VAL A 65 15.88 -12.16 3.74
CA VAL A 65 16.38 -11.43 2.57
C VAL A 65 17.64 -12.09 1.99
N ALA A 66 18.55 -12.58 2.84
CA ALA A 66 19.77 -13.25 2.40
C ALA A 66 19.48 -14.51 1.57
N ASP A 67 18.53 -15.34 1.98
CA ASP A 67 18.14 -16.56 1.27
C ASP A 67 17.56 -16.22 -0.11
N ILE A 68 16.68 -15.21 -0.16
CA ILE A 68 16.07 -14.73 -1.41
C ILE A 68 17.14 -14.19 -2.38
N MET A 69 18.10 -13.40 -1.88
CA MET A 69 19.16 -12.84 -2.72
C MET A 69 20.09 -13.93 -3.26
N ASN A 70 20.38 -14.97 -2.47
CA ASN A 70 21.15 -16.13 -2.92
C ASN A 70 20.39 -16.89 -4.02
N GLU A 71 19.12 -17.23 -3.81
CA GLU A 71 18.29 -17.94 -4.82
C GLU A 71 18.23 -17.18 -6.16
N LEU A 72 18.09 -15.84 -6.10
CA LEU A 72 18.03 -14.99 -7.29
C LEU A 72 19.36 -14.89 -8.06
N THR A 73 20.49 -15.14 -7.40
CA THR A 73 21.84 -14.97 -7.96
C THR A 73 22.58 -16.27 -8.23
N GLU A 74 22.07 -17.42 -7.75
CA GLU A 74 22.67 -18.76 -7.92
C GLU A 74 22.88 -19.21 -9.39
N ASN A 75 22.38 -18.47 -10.38
CA ASN A 75 22.54 -18.76 -11.82
C ASN A 75 23.04 -17.56 -12.65
N ILE A 76 23.69 -16.59 -12.00
CA ILE A 76 24.47 -15.52 -12.65
C ILE A 76 25.95 -15.87 -12.54
#